data_AF-A0A5X6EVW9-F1
#
_entry.id   AF-A0A5X6EVW9-F1
#
_cell.length_a   1.000
_cell.length_b   1.000
_cell.length_c   1.000
_cell.angle_alpha   90.00
_cell.angle_beta   90.00
_cell.angle_gamma   90.00
#
_symmetry.space_group_name_H-M   'P 1'
#
loop_
_entity.id
_entity.type
_entity.pdbx_description
1 polymer ?
#
loop_
_entity_poly.entity_id
_entity_poly.type
_entity_poly.pdbx_seq_one_letter_code
_entity_poly.pdbx_strand_id
1 'polypeptide(L)'
;RILREQGTIRMPQSARLLIESVYGEDVNMPVGFAKTEQLQEGKFYCDRAFAGQMLLNFAPGYCAEISDSLPEKMSTRLAEESVTLWLAKIVDSVVTPYASGEHAWEMSVLRVRQSWWNKHKDEFEKLDGEPLRKWCAQQHQDKDFATVIVVTDFAACGYSANEGLIGMMGE
;
A
#
# COMPACT_ATOMS: atom_id res chain seq x y z
N ARG A 1 -26.60 5.52 14.89
CA ARG A 1 -27.99 5.96 15.18
C ARG A 1 -28.46 6.95 14.13
N ILE A 2 -27.74 8.04 13.93
CA ILE A 2 -28.08 9.13 12.98
C ILE A 2 -28.46 8.68 11.55
N LEU A 3 -27.73 7.73 10.96
CA LEU A 3 -27.99 7.25 9.59
C LEU A 3 -29.31 6.48 9.49
N ARG A 4 -29.65 5.70 10.52
CA ARG A 4 -30.92 4.98 10.59
C ARG A 4 -32.09 5.92 10.89
N GLU A 5 -31.84 6.97 11.69
CA GLU A 5 -32.85 7.96 12.09
C GLU A 5 -33.20 8.93 10.96
N GLN A 6 -32.23 9.37 10.16
CA GLN A 6 -32.50 10.31 9.05
C GLN A 6 -33.25 9.65 7.87
N GLY A 7 -32.99 8.36 7.60
CA GLY A 7 -33.63 7.59 6.53
C GLY A 7 -33.31 8.04 5.09
N THR A 8 -32.86 9.28 4.90
CA THR A 8 -32.44 9.88 3.64
C THR A 8 -31.27 10.83 3.89
N ILE A 9 -30.33 10.91 2.95
CA ILE A 9 -29.18 11.81 3.03
C ILE A 9 -29.40 12.91 2.01
N ARG A 10 -29.59 14.16 2.46
CA ARG A 10 -29.76 15.32 1.59
C ARG A 10 -28.47 16.15 1.60
N MET A 11 -27.78 16.19 0.47
CA MET A 11 -26.55 16.95 0.32
C MET A 11 -26.85 18.37 -0.17
N PRO A 12 -26.14 19.41 0.34
CA PRO A 12 -25.08 19.37 1.35
C PRO A 12 -25.56 19.46 2.81
N GLN A 13 -26.86 19.63 3.05
CA GLN A 13 -27.41 20.01 4.37
C GLN A 13 -27.15 18.97 5.47
N SER A 14 -27.21 17.67 5.13
CA SER A 14 -26.97 16.58 6.08
C SER A 14 -25.47 16.33 6.34
N ALA A 15 -24.56 16.81 5.49
CA ALA A 15 -23.16 16.39 5.51
C ALA A 15 -22.46 16.73 6.83
N ARG A 16 -22.59 17.98 7.29
CA ARG A 16 -21.97 18.45 8.53
C ARG A 16 -22.47 17.66 9.75
N LEU A 17 -23.79 17.50 9.85
CA LEU A 17 -24.42 16.75 10.93
C LEU A 17 -23.92 15.30 10.99
N LEU A 18 -23.78 14.64 9.85
CA LEU A 18 -23.28 13.27 9.80
C LEU A 18 -21.82 13.16 10.25
N ILE A 19 -20.96 14.12 9.87
CA ILE A 19 -19.55 14.14 10.30
C ILE A 19 -19.44 14.45 11.80
N GLU A 20 -20.09 15.51 12.28
CA GLU A 20 -20.02 15.94 13.68
C GLU A 20 -20.66 14.91 14.63
N SER A 21 -21.67 14.16 14.17
CA SER A 21 -22.26 13.09 14.99
C SER A 21 -21.33 11.89 15.23
N VAL A 22 -20.23 11.78 14.48
CA VAL A 22 -19.25 10.70 14.61
C VAL A 22 -17.94 11.20 15.22
N TYR A 23 -17.48 12.39 14.82
CA TYR A 23 -16.17 12.94 15.21
C TYR A 23 -16.25 14.17 16.12
N GLY A 24 -17.45 14.66 16.45
CA GLY A 24 -17.62 15.81 17.33
C GLY A 24 -17.16 15.51 18.75
N GLU A 25 -16.75 16.55 19.47
CA GLU A 25 -16.21 16.43 20.83
C GLU A 25 -17.25 15.90 21.83
N ASP A 26 -18.53 16.18 21.61
CA ASP A 26 -19.65 15.82 22.51
C ASP A 26 -20.34 14.49 22.18
N VAL A 27 -19.69 13.60 21.40
CA VAL A 27 -20.31 12.33 20.99
C VAL A 27 -20.23 11.30 22.12
N ASN A 28 -21.40 10.87 22.61
CA ASN A 28 -21.47 9.80 23.61
C ASN A 28 -21.23 8.43 22.97
N MET A 29 -20.07 7.82 23.26
CA MET A 29 -19.68 6.51 22.74
C MET A 29 -20.56 5.40 23.35
N PRO A 30 -21.20 4.54 22.54
CA PRO A 30 -21.93 3.39 23.07
C PRO A 30 -20.97 2.42 23.78
N VAL A 31 -21.39 1.89 24.93
CA VAL A 31 -20.58 0.99 25.78
C VAL A 31 -19.97 -0.20 25.03
N GLY A 32 -20.65 -0.72 24.00
CA GLY A 32 -20.15 -1.83 23.19
C GLY A 32 -18.91 -1.51 22.34
N PHE A 33 -18.63 -0.22 22.10
CA PHE A 33 -17.50 0.26 21.33
C PHE A 33 -16.36 0.85 22.18
N ALA A 34 -16.50 0.91 23.50
CA ALA A 34 -15.49 1.51 24.38
C ALA A 34 -14.09 0.88 24.18
N LYS A 35 -14.01 -0.45 24.02
CA LYS A 35 -12.74 -1.13 23.75
C LYS A 35 -12.13 -0.73 22.40
N THR A 36 -12.94 -0.66 21.35
CA THR A 36 -12.48 -0.28 20.00
C THR A 36 -12.09 1.18 19.93
N GLU A 37 -12.80 2.06 20.64
CA GLU A 37 -12.46 3.47 20.80
C GLU A 37 -11.09 3.62 21.46
N GLN A 38 -10.88 2.99 22.62
CA GLN A 38 -9.60 3.08 23.33
C GLN A 38 -8.42 2.55 22.49
N LEU A 39 -8.62 1.48 21.72
CA LEU A 39 -7.61 0.99 20.78
C LEU A 39 -7.30 2.00 19.67
N GLN A 40 -8.33 2.65 19.13
CA GLN A 40 -8.17 3.62 18.06
C GLN A 40 -7.54 4.93 18.55
N GLU A 41 -7.90 5.38 19.76
CA GLU A 41 -7.29 6.53 20.41
C GLU A 41 -5.81 6.27 20.72
N GLY A 42 -5.49 5.08 21.24
CA GLY A 42 -4.11 4.65 21.45
C GLY A 42 -3.30 4.70 20.16
N LYS A 43 -3.86 4.15 19.06
CA LYS A 43 -3.24 4.22 17.74
C LYS A 43 -3.03 5.67 17.28
N PHE A 44 -4.04 6.54 17.44
CA PHE A 44 -3.95 7.95 17.08
C PHE A 44 -2.79 8.66 17.78
N TYR A 45 -2.60 8.43 19.08
CA TYR A 45 -1.49 9.04 19.82
C TYR A 45 -0.13 8.48 19.41
N CYS A 46 -0.02 7.18 19.16
CA CYS A 46 1.20 6.58 18.61
C CYS A 46 1.55 7.17 17.25
N ASP A 47 0.57 7.25 16.35
CA ASP A 47 0.74 7.78 15.00
C ASP A 47 1.17 9.26 15.03
N ARG A 48 0.57 10.05 15.92
CA ARG A 48 0.92 11.47 16.12
C ARG A 48 2.34 11.65 16.67
N ALA A 49 2.73 10.83 17.65
CA ALA A 49 4.07 10.90 18.24
C ALA A 49 5.15 10.52 17.21
N PHE A 50 4.91 9.46 16.43
CA PHE A 50 5.81 9.04 15.37
C PHE A 50 5.92 10.10 14.27
N ALA A 51 4.80 10.70 13.86
CA ALA A 51 4.81 11.81 12.91
C ALA A 51 5.66 12.98 13.42
N GLY A 52 5.61 13.29 14.72
CA GLY A 52 6.45 14.32 15.34
C GLY A 52 7.95 14.06 15.19
N GLN A 53 8.40 12.81 15.21
CA GLN A 53 9.80 12.43 14.99
C GLN A 53 10.23 12.52 13.53
N MET A 54 9.27 12.44 12.60
CA MET A 54 9.50 12.51 11.15
C MET A 54 9.41 13.95 10.61
N LEU A 55 9.05 14.92 11.45
CA LEU A 55 9.00 16.34 11.05
C LEU A 55 10.39 16.96 11.07
N LEU A 56 10.70 17.73 10.03
CA LEU A 56 11.89 18.57 10.00
C LEU A 56 11.72 19.73 10.99
N ASN A 57 12.69 19.91 11.87
CA ASN A 57 12.77 21.08 12.74
C ASN A 57 13.47 22.23 12.00
N PHE A 58 12.72 23.26 11.64
CA PHE A 58 13.24 24.43 10.93
C PHE A 58 13.88 25.50 11.83
N ALA A 59 13.67 25.45 13.15
CA ALA A 59 14.18 26.46 14.09
C ALA A 59 15.70 26.73 14.02
N PRO A 60 16.58 25.70 13.89
CA PRO A 60 18.03 25.93 13.80
C PRO A 60 18.52 26.43 12.43
N GLY A 61 17.69 26.46 11.38
CA GLY A 61 18.11 26.87 10.04
C GLY A 61 19.10 25.90 9.38
N TYR A 62 20.07 26.41 8.61
CA TYR A 62 21.10 25.60 7.97
C TYR A 62 22.23 25.28 8.96
N CYS A 63 22.16 24.11 9.61
CA CYS A 63 23.23 23.59 10.46
C CYS A 63 23.62 22.19 9.99
N ALA A 64 24.92 21.93 9.86
CA ALA A 64 25.47 20.65 9.39
C ALA A 64 25.15 19.49 10.35
N GLU A 65 24.94 19.77 11.63
CA GLU A 65 24.71 18.77 12.68
C GLU A 65 23.27 18.21 12.66
N ILE A 66 22.37 18.79 11.86
CA ILE A 66 20.96 18.36 11.77
C ILE A 66 20.84 17.03 11.01
N SER A 67 21.70 16.78 10.02
CA SER A 67 21.62 15.59 9.16
C SER A 67 21.88 14.28 9.89
N ASP A 68 22.65 14.30 10.98
CA ASP A 68 23.05 13.09 11.71
C ASP A 68 21.90 12.42 12.47
N SER A 69 20.79 13.15 12.63
CA SER A 69 19.61 12.69 13.38
C SER A 69 18.41 12.33 12.49
N LEU A 70 18.55 12.42 11.17
CA LEU A 70 17.45 12.13 10.26
C LEU A 70 17.26 10.62 10.08
N PRO A 71 16.01 10.12 10.12
CA PRO A 71 15.72 8.73 9.81
C PRO A 71 16.16 8.37 8.39
N GLU A 72 16.63 7.14 8.18
CA GLU A 72 17.06 6.63 6.87
C GLU A 72 15.92 6.68 5.83
N LYS A 73 14.68 6.57 6.28
CA LYS A 73 13.47 6.68 5.45
C LYS A 73 12.47 7.62 6.11
N MET A 74 12.26 8.79 5.51
CA MET A 74 11.18 9.71 5.89
C MET A 74 9.97 9.50 4.99
N SER A 75 8.83 9.13 5.57
CA SER A 75 7.56 9.00 4.85
C SER A 75 6.59 10.10 5.27
N THR A 76 5.92 10.71 4.29
CA THR A 76 4.82 11.66 4.53
C THR A 76 3.47 10.97 4.73
N ARG A 77 3.43 9.63 4.60
CA ARG A 77 2.25 8.80 4.87
C ARG A 77 2.61 7.73 5.89
N LEU A 78 1.86 7.69 6.99
CA LEU A 78 1.94 6.63 8.00
C LEU A 78 1.14 5.38 7.61
N ALA A 79 0.88 5.21 6.31
CA ALA A 79 0.18 4.05 5.80
C ALA A 79 1.13 2.86 5.74
N GLU A 80 0.54 1.68 5.62
CA GLU A 80 1.28 0.46 5.38
C GLU A 80 2.13 0.58 4.11
N GLU A 81 3.39 0.14 4.21
CA GLU A 81 4.31 0.16 3.06
C GLU A 81 3.76 -0.69 1.91
N SER A 82 4.08 -0.27 0.69
CA SER A 82 3.67 -0.98 -0.52
C SER A 82 4.89 -1.41 -1.33
N VAL A 83 4.82 -2.60 -1.91
CA VAL A 83 5.79 -3.14 -2.85
C VAL A 83 5.27 -2.93 -4.26
N THR A 84 6.18 -2.57 -5.16
CA THR A 84 5.91 -2.52 -6.60
C THR A 84 6.21 -3.89 -7.21
N LEU A 85 5.20 -4.51 -7.80
CA LEU A 85 5.31 -5.79 -8.52
C LEU A 85 5.16 -5.53 -10.02
N TRP A 86 6.04 -6.13 -10.82
CA TRP A 86 5.98 -6.11 -12.27
C TRP A 86 5.49 -7.46 -12.78
N LEU A 87 4.44 -7.46 -13.59
CA LEU A 87 3.86 -8.66 -14.17
C LEU A 87 4.53 -8.97 -15.51
N ALA A 88 5.13 -10.16 -15.61
CA ALA A 88 5.77 -10.64 -16.82
C ALA A 88 5.12 -11.93 -17.32
N LYS A 89 5.11 -12.12 -18.64
CA LYS A 89 4.84 -13.41 -19.30
C LYS A 89 6.14 -13.91 -19.93
N ILE A 90 6.39 -15.21 -19.85
CA ILE A 90 7.49 -15.85 -20.59
C ILE A 90 6.90 -16.45 -21.87
N VAL A 91 7.30 -15.91 -23.02
CA VAL A 91 6.91 -16.38 -24.35
C VAL A 91 8.19 -16.73 -25.09
N ASP A 92 8.33 -17.97 -25.55
CA ASP A 92 9.54 -18.46 -26.27
C ASP A 92 10.86 -18.17 -25.53
N SER A 93 10.87 -18.33 -24.20
CA SER A 93 12.00 -18.02 -23.31
C SER A 93 12.39 -16.52 -23.24
N VAL A 94 11.53 -15.63 -23.74
CA VAL A 94 11.68 -14.18 -23.67
C VAL A 94 10.74 -13.62 -22.61
N VAL A 95 11.28 -12.78 -21.73
CA VAL A 95 10.52 -12.05 -20.71
C VAL A 95 9.80 -10.89 -21.38
N THR A 96 8.48 -10.94 -21.39
CA THR A 96 7.60 -9.94 -22.01
C THR A 96 6.64 -9.34 -20.98
N PRO A 97 6.19 -8.10 -21.14
CA PRO A 97 5.19 -7.51 -20.25
C PRO A 97 3.87 -8.26 -20.34
N TYR A 98 3.11 -8.28 -19.23
CA TYR A 98 1.76 -8.87 -19.22
C TYR A 98 0.78 -8.11 -20.12
N ALA A 99 0.78 -6.78 -20.04
CA ALA A 99 -0.07 -5.90 -20.82
C ALA A 99 0.53 -5.65 -22.22
N SER A 100 -0.32 -5.21 -23.14
CA SER A 100 0.08 -4.76 -24.49
C SER A 100 -0.13 -3.26 -24.63
N GLY A 101 0.74 -2.57 -25.36
CA GLY A 101 0.64 -1.13 -25.61
C GLY A 101 1.99 -0.44 -25.74
N GLU A 102 1.98 0.89 -25.89
CA GLU A 102 3.19 1.72 -25.98
C GLU A 102 4.01 1.71 -24.68
N HIS A 103 3.32 1.66 -23.53
CA HIS A 103 3.91 1.59 -22.18
C HIS A 103 3.57 0.27 -21.49
N ALA A 104 3.81 -0.84 -22.19
CA ALA A 104 3.37 -2.17 -21.79
C ALA A 104 3.90 -2.60 -20.41
N TRP A 105 5.14 -2.23 -20.06
CA TRP A 105 5.72 -2.55 -18.75
C TRP A 105 5.06 -1.75 -17.63
N GLU A 106 4.85 -0.44 -17.81
CA GLU A 106 4.20 0.43 -16.84
C GLU A 106 2.73 0.03 -16.63
N MET A 107 2.06 -0.41 -17.68
CA MET A 107 0.71 -0.99 -17.63
C MET A 107 0.67 -2.36 -16.93
N SER A 108 1.83 -3.00 -16.75
CA SER A 108 1.99 -4.29 -16.07
C SER A 108 2.47 -4.15 -14.63
N VAL A 109 2.32 -2.96 -14.02
CA VAL A 109 2.73 -2.70 -12.63
C VAL A 109 1.56 -2.77 -11.67
N LEU A 110 1.76 -3.44 -10.55
CA LEU A 110 0.85 -3.45 -9.41
C LEU A 110 1.54 -2.93 -8.15
N ARG A 111 0.78 -2.27 -7.28
CA ARG A 111 1.23 -1.97 -5.91
C ARG A 111 0.45 -2.80 -4.92
N VAL A 112 1.19 -3.51 -4.08
CA VAL A 112 0.60 -4.43 -3.10
C VAL A 112 1.12 -4.08 -1.71
N ARG A 113 0.28 -4.26 -0.70
CA ARG A 113 0.67 -4.06 0.70
C ARG A 113 1.83 -4.98 1.05
N GLN A 114 2.86 -4.45 1.70
CA GLN A 114 4.06 -5.19 2.09
C GLN A 114 3.71 -6.40 2.98
N SER A 115 2.76 -6.27 3.91
CA SER A 115 2.40 -7.40 4.78
C SER A 115 1.74 -8.54 4.02
N TRP A 116 0.94 -8.23 3.00
CA TRP A 116 0.33 -9.23 2.14
C TRP A 116 1.40 -9.89 1.28
N TRP A 117 2.26 -9.08 0.63
CA TRP A 117 3.34 -9.61 -0.19
C TRP A 117 4.27 -10.54 0.61
N ASN A 118 4.67 -10.14 1.82
CA ASN A 118 5.54 -10.96 2.66
C ASN A 118 4.93 -12.32 3.03
N LYS A 119 3.60 -12.45 3.09
CA LYS A 119 2.90 -13.70 3.36
C LYS A 119 2.83 -14.61 2.13
N HIS A 120 2.59 -14.01 0.95
CA HIS A 120 2.27 -14.76 -0.27
C HIS A 120 3.42 -14.83 -1.28
N LYS A 121 4.53 -14.12 -1.09
CA LYS A 121 5.65 -14.02 -2.05
C LYS A 121 6.25 -15.35 -2.51
N ASP A 122 6.06 -16.42 -1.76
CA ASP A 122 6.61 -17.75 -2.05
C ASP A 122 5.60 -18.62 -2.83
N GLU A 123 4.37 -18.13 -3.01
CA GLU A 123 3.32 -18.72 -3.84
C GLU A 123 3.45 -18.27 -5.32
N PHE A 124 4.30 -17.28 -5.59
CA PHE A 124 4.52 -16.73 -6.93
C PHE A 124 5.87 -17.14 -7.50
N GLU A 125 5.89 -17.48 -8.78
CA GLU A 125 7.12 -17.60 -9.55
C GLU A 125 7.71 -16.20 -9.76
N LYS A 126 8.94 -16.01 -9.29
CA LYS A 126 9.67 -14.75 -9.39
C LYS A 126 10.75 -14.89 -10.44
N LEU A 127 10.93 -13.84 -11.24
CA LEU A 127 12.08 -13.76 -12.11
C LEU A 127 13.32 -13.55 -11.25
N ASP A 128 14.32 -14.41 -11.38
CA ASP A 128 15.57 -14.34 -10.65
C ASP A 128 16.79 -14.50 -11.59
N GLY A 129 18.00 -14.46 -11.01
CA GLY A 129 19.25 -14.71 -11.73
C GLY A 129 19.48 -13.80 -12.94
N GLU A 130 19.96 -14.41 -14.04
CA GLU A 130 20.31 -13.71 -15.28
C GLU A 130 19.11 -13.05 -16.00
N PRO A 131 17.94 -13.71 -16.12
CA PRO A 131 16.74 -13.08 -16.68
C PRO A 131 16.34 -11.77 -15.98
N LEU A 132 16.37 -11.74 -14.64
CA LEU A 132 16.06 -10.53 -13.87
C LEU A 132 17.09 -9.43 -14.13
N ARG A 133 18.38 -9.76 -14.13
CA ARG A 133 19.46 -8.77 -14.38
C ARG A 133 19.33 -8.12 -15.76
N LYS A 134 19.03 -8.91 -16.78
CA LYS A 134 18.78 -8.40 -18.14
C LYS A 134 17.58 -7.48 -18.18
N TRP A 135 16.48 -7.86 -17.53
CA TRP A 135 15.28 -7.05 -17.46
C TRP A 135 15.54 -5.71 -16.73
N CYS A 136 16.19 -5.73 -15.58
CA CYS A 136 16.53 -4.51 -14.82
C CYS A 136 17.38 -3.54 -15.66
N ALA A 137 18.37 -4.06 -16.40
CA ALA A 137 19.22 -3.26 -17.28
C ALA A 137 18.42 -2.62 -18.43
N GLN A 138 17.45 -3.34 -19.00
CA GLN A 138 16.61 -2.82 -20.09
C GLN A 138 15.60 -1.77 -19.60
N GLN A 139 14.98 -2.00 -18.44
CA GLN A 139 13.94 -1.13 -17.89
C GLN A 139 14.48 -0.06 -16.94
N HIS A 140 15.81 0.07 -16.82
CA HIS A 140 16.49 1.02 -15.93
C HIS A 140 15.97 0.94 -14.48
N GLN A 141 15.67 -0.28 -14.02
CA GLN A 141 15.19 -0.53 -12.66
C GLN A 141 16.32 -0.98 -11.76
N ASP A 142 16.20 -0.65 -10.49
CA ASP A 142 17.09 -1.16 -9.46
C ASP A 142 16.68 -2.59 -9.08
N LYS A 143 17.61 -3.53 -9.19
CA LYS A 143 17.43 -4.95 -8.86
C LYS A 143 17.04 -5.17 -7.39
N ASP A 144 17.43 -4.27 -6.50
CA ASP A 144 17.18 -4.43 -5.06
C ASP A 144 15.74 -4.04 -4.70
N PHE A 145 15.06 -3.31 -5.59
CA PHE A 145 13.67 -2.86 -5.42
C PHE A 145 12.69 -3.44 -6.44
N ALA A 146 13.18 -3.96 -7.57
CA ALA A 146 12.35 -4.54 -8.61
C ALA A 146 11.96 -5.99 -8.27
N THR A 147 10.68 -6.20 -8.00
CA THR A 147 10.10 -7.53 -7.89
C THR A 147 9.30 -7.84 -9.15
N VAL A 148 9.80 -8.78 -9.96
CA VAL A 148 9.13 -9.24 -11.19
C VAL A 148 8.54 -10.62 -10.95
N ILE A 149 7.23 -10.76 -11.13
CA ILE A 149 6.53 -12.03 -11.03
C ILE A 149 6.11 -12.54 -12.41
N VAL A 150 6.25 -13.84 -12.61
CA VAL A 150 5.84 -14.50 -13.84
C VAL A 150 4.39 -14.91 -13.68
N VAL A 151 3.53 -14.35 -14.52
CA VAL A 151 2.12 -14.68 -14.58
C VAL A 151 1.84 -15.48 -15.83
N THR A 152 0.97 -16.48 -15.69
CA THR A 152 0.50 -17.29 -16.80
C THR A 152 -1.03 -17.27 -16.80
N ASP A 153 -1.63 -17.71 -17.90
CA ASP A 153 -3.10 -17.83 -17.95
C ASP A 153 -3.61 -19.09 -17.19
N PHE A 154 -2.73 -19.79 -16.48
CA PHE A 154 -3.06 -20.94 -15.63
C PHE A 154 -3.38 -20.49 -14.20
N ALA A 155 -4.47 -21.04 -13.65
CA ALA A 155 -4.98 -20.71 -12.31
C ALA A 155 -3.96 -20.94 -11.16
N ALA A 156 -2.94 -21.78 -11.38
CA ALA A 156 -1.95 -22.14 -10.37
C ALA A 156 -0.86 -21.07 -10.13
N CYS A 157 -0.80 -19.99 -10.93
CA CYS A 157 0.22 -18.95 -10.75
C CYS A 157 -0.16 -17.85 -9.73
N GLY A 158 -1.30 -17.99 -9.05
CA GLY A 158 -1.76 -17.05 -8.03
C GLY A 158 -2.26 -15.70 -8.58
N TYR A 159 -2.43 -15.58 -9.90
CA TYR A 159 -2.96 -14.41 -10.59
C TYR A 159 -4.14 -14.78 -11.50
N SER A 160 -5.17 -13.94 -11.51
CA SER A 160 -6.37 -14.04 -12.34
C SER A 160 -6.63 -12.72 -13.06
N ALA A 161 -6.95 -12.76 -14.36
CA ALA A 161 -7.30 -11.54 -15.10
C ALA A 161 -8.59 -10.87 -14.59
N ASN A 162 -9.48 -11.63 -13.95
CA ASN A 162 -10.76 -11.12 -13.44
C ASN A 162 -10.68 -10.63 -11.98
N GLU A 163 -9.79 -11.23 -11.18
CA GLU A 163 -9.73 -11.00 -9.73
C GLU A 163 -8.41 -10.35 -9.26
N GLY A 164 -7.38 -10.36 -10.11
CA GLY A 164 -6.05 -9.85 -9.81
C GLY A 164 -5.18 -10.87 -9.08
N LEU A 165 -4.40 -10.40 -8.10
CA LEU A 165 -3.55 -11.25 -7.28
C LEU A 165 -4.38 -11.95 -6.22
N ILE A 166 -4.49 -13.27 -6.34
CA ILE A 166 -5.29 -14.13 -5.47
C ILE A 166 -4.41 -14.92 -4.49
N GLY A 167 -3.12 -15.10 -4.82
CA GLY A 167 -2.26 -16.06 -4.12
C GLY A 167 -2.62 -17.50 -4.49
N MET A 168 -1.87 -18.48 -3.97
CA MET A 168 -2.28 -19.87 -4.02
C MET A 168 -3.29 -20.09 -2.90
N MET A 169 -4.54 -20.43 -3.23
CA MET A 169 -5.49 -20.91 -2.23
C MET A 169 -4.87 -22.14 -1.55
N GLY A 170 -4.40 -21.97 -0.32
CA GLY A 170 -4.11 -23.11 0.54
C GLY A 170 -5.41 -23.89 0.72
N GLU A 171 -5.38 -25.19 0.39
CA GLU A 171 -6.37 -26.15 0.86
C GLU A 171 -6.37 -26.24 2.40
#